data_AF-A0A5D4TQF2-F1
#
_entry.id   AF-A0A5D4TQF2-F1
#
_cell.length_a   1.000
_cell.length_b   1.000
_cell.length_c   1.000
_cell.angle_alpha   90.00
_cell.angle_beta   90.00
_cell.angle_gamma   90.00
#
_symmetry.space_group_name_H-M   'P 1'
#
loop_
_entity.id
_entity.type
_entity.pdbx_description
1 polymer ?
#
loop_
_entity_poly.entity_id
_entity_poly.type
_entity_poly.pdbx_seq_one_letter_code
_entity_poly.pdbx_strand_id
1 'polypeptide(L)'
;MDSLPSTGEPLLLELDIPGHFTVQKSFYIELDGNIGEKKFIDKKLISAGDVNKDQVIDILDAIYLEEHWDTDDRKGDINFDGKIDMIDMNYVKQNFLKENPTVPHESQPKSTENGKTLESIIDSLS
;
A
#
# COMPACT_ATOMS: atom_id res chain seq x y z
N MET A 1 16.98 -9.10 24.39
CA MET A 1 16.82 -8.67 22.99
C MET A 1 17.52 -9.69 22.15
N ASP A 2 16.79 -10.35 21.26
CA ASP A 2 17.39 -11.28 20.31
C ASP A 2 18.05 -10.49 19.18
N SER A 3 19.25 -10.89 18.77
CA SER A 3 19.95 -10.31 17.63
C SER A 3 19.38 -10.86 16.33
N LEU A 4 19.39 -10.05 15.27
CA LEU A 4 19.13 -10.57 13.93
C LEU A 4 20.22 -11.59 13.54
N PRO A 5 19.87 -12.64 12.79
CA PRO A 5 20.81 -13.70 12.45
C PRO A 5 21.86 -13.19 11.46
N SER A 6 23.13 -13.48 11.76
CA SER A 6 24.26 -13.28 10.85
C SER A 6 24.49 -14.58 10.08
N THR A 7 23.90 -14.69 8.89
CA THR A 7 23.98 -15.90 8.06
C THR A 7 24.79 -15.71 6.80
N GLY A 8 25.15 -14.47 6.44
CA GLY A 8 25.71 -14.14 5.11
C GLY A 8 24.71 -14.25 3.96
N GLU A 9 23.47 -14.67 4.25
CA GLU A 9 22.37 -14.75 3.29
C GLU A 9 21.52 -13.47 3.32
N PRO A 10 20.86 -13.10 2.20
CA PRO A 10 19.98 -11.95 2.20
C PRO A 10 18.75 -12.20 3.08
N LEU A 11 18.48 -11.25 3.97
CA LEU A 11 17.23 -11.16 4.70
C LEU A 11 16.24 -10.30 3.90
N LEU A 12 14.95 -10.60 4.05
CA LEU A 12 13.87 -9.82 3.46
C LEU A 12 13.31 -8.83 4.49
N LEU A 13 13.39 -7.54 4.18
CA LEU A 13 12.58 -6.52 4.86
C LEU A 13 11.21 -6.50 4.20
N GLU A 14 10.17 -6.72 4.99
CA GLU A 14 8.78 -6.46 4.63
C GLU A 14 8.28 -5.28 5.46
N LEU A 15 7.86 -4.22 4.78
CA LEU A 15 7.22 -3.05 5.39
C LEU A 15 5.77 -3.02 4.94
N ASP A 16 4.87 -3.29 5.88
CA ASP A 16 3.42 -3.29 5.67
C ASP A 16 2.78 -2.13 6.46
N ILE A 17 2.23 -1.16 5.74
CA ILE A 17 1.54 0.02 6.30
C ILE A 17 0.09 -0.03 5.83
N PRO A 18 -0.92 0.04 6.71
CA PRO A 18 -2.33 0.06 6.31
C PRO A 18 -2.61 1.12 5.24
N GLY A 19 -3.37 0.76 4.21
CA GLY A 19 -3.72 1.65 3.10
C GLY A 19 -2.59 2.00 2.14
N HIS A 20 -1.43 1.34 2.21
CA HIS A 20 -0.29 1.55 1.32
C HIS A 20 0.17 0.23 0.70
N PHE A 21 0.91 0.31 -0.41
CA PHE A 21 1.65 -0.84 -0.91
C PHE A 21 2.60 -1.41 0.13
N THR A 22 2.59 -2.74 0.23
CA THR A 22 3.61 -3.50 0.96
C THR A 22 4.94 -3.34 0.25
N VAL A 23 6.01 -3.07 0.98
CA VAL A 23 7.35 -2.96 0.40
C VAL A 23 8.19 -4.15 0.79
N GLN A 24 8.69 -4.86 -0.21
CA GLN A 24 9.68 -5.92 -0.03
C GLN A 24 11.06 -5.47 -0.52
N LYS A 25 12.09 -5.65 0.33
CA LYS A 25 13.47 -5.29 -0.02
C LYS A 25 14.48 -6.20 0.67
N SER A 26 15.41 -6.76 -0.11
CA SER A 26 16.48 -7.57 0.45
C SER A 26 17.60 -6.70 1.05
N PHE A 27 18.18 -7.18 2.15
CA PHE A 27 19.37 -6.61 2.77
C PHE A 27 20.24 -7.70 3.40
N TYR A 28 21.50 -7.39 3.67
CA TYR A 28 22.45 -8.30 4.30
C TYR A 28 22.84 -7.87 5.71
N ILE A 29 23.23 -8.85 6.52
CA ILE A 29 23.92 -8.69 7.80
C ILE A 29 25.25 -9.43 7.68
N GLU A 30 26.36 -8.77 8.06
CA GLU A 30 27.70 -9.38 8.07
C GLU A 30 28.19 -9.90 6.70
N LEU A 31 27.89 -9.16 5.63
CA LEU A 31 28.46 -9.40 4.30
C LEU A 31 29.77 -8.60 4.12
N ASP A 32 30.82 -9.28 3.67
CA ASP A 32 32.13 -8.70 3.36
C ASP A 32 32.76 -7.89 4.53
N GLY A 33 32.54 -8.35 5.77
CA GLY A 33 33.06 -7.70 6.97
C GLY A 33 32.27 -6.46 7.44
N ASN A 34 31.12 -6.14 6.82
CA ASN A 34 30.22 -5.07 7.25
C ASN A 34 29.13 -5.61 8.16
N ILE A 35 28.95 -5.05 9.37
CA ILE A 35 27.92 -5.48 10.33
C ILE A 35 26.46 -5.31 9.87
N GLY A 36 26.21 -4.64 8.74
CA GLY A 36 24.88 -4.48 8.15
C GLY A 36 24.84 -3.49 6.98
N GLU A 37 23.66 -3.33 6.37
CA GLU A 37 23.44 -2.42 5.25
C GLU A 37 22.51 -1.24 5.60
N LYS A 38 22.82 -0.06 5.08
CA LYS A 38 21.89 1.08 5.06
C LYS A 38 21.08 1.07 3.78
N LYS A 39 19.80 0.73 3.84
CA LYS A 39 18.85 0.83 2.71
C LYS A 39 17.88 2.00 2.93
N PHE A 40 17.64 2.78 1.89
CA PHE A 40 16.55 3.75 1.85
C PHE A 40 15.32 3.14 1.18
N ILE A 41 14.13 3.48 1.66
CA ILE A 41 12.85 3.16 1.01
C ILE A 41 12.39 4.42 0.29
N ASP A 42 12.26 4.34 -1.03
CA ASP A 42 11.75 5.47 -1.83
C ASP A 42 10.25 5.62 -1.56
N LYS A 43 9.79 6.87 -1.43
CA LYS A 43 8.37 7.21 -1.27
C LYS A 43 7.51 6.63 -2.40
N LYS A 44 8.07 6.42 -3.59
CA LYS A 44 7.36 5.80 -4.73
C LYS A 44 6.98 4.33 -4.50
N LEU A 45 7.68 3.63 -3.61
CA LEU A 45 7.44 2.22 -3.27
C LEU A 45 6.31 2.07 -2.25
N ILE A 46 6.15 3.07 -1.37
CA ILE A 46 5.09 3.14 -0.35
C ILE A 46 3.89 3.95 -0.86
N SER A 47 3.43 3.70 -2.09
CA SER A 47 2.24 4.41 -2.58
C SER A 47 1.02 4.10 -1.72
N ALA A 48 0.30 5.15 -1.33
CA ALA A 48 -0.96 5.06 -0.61
C ALA A 48 -2.13 4.83 -1.57
N GLY A 49 -3.17 4.13 -1.10
CA GLY A 49 -4.38 3.82 -1.85
C GLY A 49 -4.70 2.31 -1.96
N ASP A 50 -3.77 1.42 -1.57
CA ASP A 50 -3.97 -0.05 -1.60
C ASP A 50 -4.55 -0.49 -0.25
N VAL A 51 -5.86 -0.34 -0.10
CA VAL A 51 -6.59 -0.61 1.16
C VAL A 51 -7.02 -2.08 1.26
N ASN A 52 -7.18 -2.74 0.11
CA ASN A 52 -7.57 -4.15 0.03
C ASN A 52 -6.36 -5.12 0.06
N LYS A 53 -5.13 -4.61 -0.08
CA LYS A 53 -3.85 -5.35 -0.06
C LYS A 53 -3.66 -6.35 -1.20
N ASP A 54 -4.25 -6.07 -2.37
CA ASP A 54 -4.03 -6.86 -3.58
C ASP A 54 -2.82 -6.40 -4.40
N GLN A 55 -2.13 -5.35 -3.93
CA GLN A 55 -0.94 -4.77 -4.54
C GLN A 55 -1.18 -4.04 -5.86
N VAL A 56 -2.43 -3.63 -6.06
CA VAL A 56 -2.89 -2.73 -7.09
C VAL A 56 -3.71 -1.61 -6.43
N ILE A 57 -3.65 -0.39 -6.96
CA ILE A 57 -4.49 0.71 -6.49
C ILE A 57 -5.53 0.98 -7.57
N ASP A 58 -6.76 0.55 -7.37
CA ASP A 58 -7.78 0.57 -8.41
C ASP A 58 -9.22 0.79 -7.90
N ILE A 59 -10.21 0.46 -8.73
CA ILE A 59 -11.63 0.66 -8.40
C ILE A 59 -12.07 -0.11 -7.14
N LEU A 60 -11.41 -1.23 -6.82
CA LEU A 60 -11.75 -2.04 -5.66
C LEU A 60 -11.39 -1.31 -4.36
N ASP A 61 -10.32 -0.51 -4.36
CA ASP A 61 -9.97 0.35 -3.23
C ASP A 61 -10.97 1.49 -3.05
N ALA A 62 -11.39 2.12 -4.15
CA ALA A 62 -12.41 3.16 -4.11
C ALA A 62 -13.76 2.63 -3.59
N ILE A 63 -14.15 1.43 -4.01
CA ILE A 63 -15.36 0.75 -3.50
C ILE A 63 -15.22 0.43 -2.02
N TYR A 64 -14.05 -0.04 -1.57
CA TYR A 64 -13.81 -0.28 -0.15
C TYR A 64 -14.02 0.98 0.69
N LEU A 65 -13.47 2.12 0.24
CA LEU A 65 -13.65 3.41 0.92
C LEU A 65 -15.11 3.85 0.93
N GLU A 66 -15.83 3.70 -0.18
CA GLU A 66 -17.27 4.00 -0.26
C GLU A 66 -18.10 3.17 0.73
N GLU A 67 -17.80 1.87 0.86
CA GLU A 67 -18.50 0.95 1.77
C GLU A 67 -18.24 1.25 3.25
N HIS A 68 -17.10 1.86 3.57
CA HIS A 68 -16.66 2.21 4.93
C HIS A 68 -16.67 3.72 5.20
N TRP A 69 -17.36 4.49 4.37
CA TRP A 69 -17.38 5.95 4.45
C TRP A 69 -17.85 6.43 5.84
N ASP A 70 -17.24 7.50 6.35
CA ASP A 70 -17.56 8.08 7.67
C ASP A 70 -17.32 7.13 8.88
N THR A 71 -16.46 6.12 8.71
CA THR A 71 -16.01 5.23 9.79
C THR A 71 -14.53 5.42 10.11
N ASP A 72 -14.04 4.79 11.18
CA ASP A 72 -12.64 4.77 11.60
C ASP A 72 -11.91 3.47 11.20
N ASP A 73 -12.38 2.76 10.16
CA ASP A 73 -11.75 1.51 9.73
C ASP A 73 -10.29 1.76 9.29
N ARG A 74 -9.35 1.18 10.04
CA ARG A 74 -7.91 1.44 9.92
C ARG A 74 -7.34 1.15 8.54
N LYS A 75 -7.96 0.27 7.73
CA LYS A 75 -7.46 -0.02 6.38
C LYS A 75 -7.75 1.13 5.42
N GLY A 76 -8.92 1.74 5.56
CA GLY A 76 -9.39 2.84 4.71
C GLY A 76 -9.05 4.24 5.23
N ASP A 77 -8.83 4.41 6.53
CA ASP A 77 -8.33 5.65 7.15
C ASP A 77 -6.82 5.80 6.86
N ILE A 78 -6.47 6.08 5.60
CA ILE A 78 -5.11 6.07 5.08
C ILE A 78 -4.26 7.14 5.79
N ASN A 79 -4.83 8.32 6.05
CA ASN A 79 -4.10 9.43 6.68
C ASN A 79 -4.02 9.33 8.22
N PHE A 80 -4.74 8.38 8.82
CA PHE A 80 -4.84 8.16 10.27
C PHE A 80 -5.38 9.35 11.06
N ASP A 81 -6.42 10.01 10.53
CA ASP A 81 -7.13 11.09 11.23
C ASP A 81 -8.39 10.62 11.98
N GLY A 82 -8.73 9.33 11.84
CA GLY A 82 -9.85 8.68 12.52
C GLY A 82 -11.15 8.70 11.74
N LYS A 83 -11.14 9.08 10.46
CA LYS A 83 -12.31 9.04 9.61
C LYS A 83 -11.97 8.78 8.15
N ILE A 84 -12.69 7.85 7.52
CA ILE A 84 -12.66 7.65 6.08
C ILE A 84 -13.43 8.77 5.39
N ASP A 85 -12.71 9.61 4.64
CA ASP A 85 -13.30 10.69 3.87
C ASP A 85 -12.59 10.98 2.52
N MET A 86 -12.85 12.16 1.96
CA MET A 86 -12.30 12.57 0.67
C MET A 86 -10.77 12.70 0.67
N ILE A 87 -10.14 12.87 1.83
CA ILE A 87 -8.68 12.86 1.95
C ILE A 87 -8.16 11.46 1.62
N ASP A 88 -8.80 10.41 2.13
CA ASP A 88 -8.43 9.02 1.84
C ASP A 88 -8.67 8.66 0.37
N MET A 89 -9.84 9.02 -0.15
CA MET A 89 -10.19 8.82 -1.56
C MET A 89 -9.19 9.51 -2.51
N ASN A 90 -8.61 10.63 -2.09
CA ASN A 90 -7.62 11.34 -2.89
C ASN A 90 -6.30 10.55 -3.04
N TYR A 91 -5.93 9.68 -2.10
CA TYR A 91 -4.77 8.79 -2.28
C TYR A 91 -5.02 7.74 -3.36
N VAL A 92 -6.22 7.12 -3.36
CA VAL A 92 -6.65 6.19 -4.41
C VAL A 92 -6.66 6.92 -5.76
N LYS A 93 -7.29 8.09 -5.83
CA LYS A 93 -7.37 8.90 -7.07
C LYS A 93 -5.99 9.28 -7.63
N GLN A 94 -5.06 9.68 -6.78
CA GLN A 94 -3.72 10.09 -7.23
C GLN A 94 -2.86 8.92 -7.72
N ASN A 95 -3.12 7.72 -7.23
CA ASN A 95 -2.36 6.52 -7.56
C ASN A 95 -3.18 5.50 -8.37
N PHE A 96 -4.31 5.92 -8.95
CA PHE A 96 -5.24 5.02 -9.63
C PHE A 96 -4.57 4.27 -10.79
N LEU A 97 -4.85 2.97 -10.88
CA LEU A 97 -4.26 1.98 -11.78
C LEU A 97 -2.76 1.73 -11.58
N LYS A 98 -2.21 2.11 -10.42
CA LYS A 98 -0.80 1.82 -10.12
C LYS A 98 -0.66 0.39 -9.60
N GLU A 99 0.45 -0.24 -9.96
CA GLU A 99 0.84 -1.58 -9.52
C GLU A 99 2.06 -1.51 -8.59
N ASN A 100 2.15 -2.43 -7.65
CA ASN A 100 3.26 -2.50 -6.70
C ASN A 100 4.54 -2.98 -7.40
N PRO A 101 5.63 -2.19 -7.38
CA PRO A 101 6.87 -2.56 -8.07
C PRO A 101 7.77 -3.54 -7.28
N THR A 102 7.41 -3.89 -6.05
CA THR A 102 8.27 -4.67 -5.14
C THR A 102 7.72 -6.03 -4.75
N VAL A 103 6.39 -6.19 -4.78
CA VAL A 103 5.71 -7.43 -4.41
C VAL A 103 5.01 -8.01 -5.64
N PRO A 104 5.35 -9.25 -6.05
CA PRO A 104 4.62 -9.91 -7.15
C PRO A 104 3.14 -10.08 -6.82
N HIS A 105 2.28 -9.82 -7.80
CA HIS A 105 0.84 -9.99 -7.69
C HIS A 105 0.24 -10.53 -9.00
N GLU A 106 -0.94 -11.13 -8.92
CA GLU A 106 -1.66 -11.66 -10.08
C GLU A 106 -2.80 -10.73 -10.53
N SER A 107 -3.29 -9.87 -9.63
CA SER A 107 -4.34 -8.89 -9.92
C SER A 107 -3.91 -7.93 -11.01
N GLN A 108 -4.80 -7.65 -11.95
CA GLN A 108 -4.61 -6.64 -12.99
C GLN A 108 -5.43 -5.40 -12.65
N PRO A 109 -4.91 -4.18 -12.84
CA PRO A 109 -5.64 -2.95 -12.53
C PRO A 109 -7.00 -2.87 -13.21
N LYS A 110 -8.03 -2.62 -12.41
CA LYS A 110 -9.41 -2.43 -12.85
C LYS A 110 -9.83 -0.97 -12.78
N SER A 111 -10.22 -0.41 -13.91
CA SER A 111 -10.79 0.95 -13.94
C SER A 111 -12.27 1.01 -13.56
N THR A 112 -12.98 -0.13 -13.62
CA THR A 112 -14.42 -0.21 -13.35
C THR A 112 -14.78 -1.57 -12.75
N GLU A 113 -15.82 -1.62 -11.93
CA GLU A 113 -16.36 -2.84 -11.35
C GLU A 113 -17.88 -2.68 -11.21
N ASN A 114 -18.65 -3.64 -11.73
CA ASN A 114 -20.13 -3.62 -11.72
C ASN A 114 -20.77 -2.31 -12.21
N GLY A 115 -20.15 -1.64 -13.20
CA GLY A 115 -20.63 -0.38 -13.76
C GLY A 115 -20.27 0.87 -12.97
N LYS A 116 -19.60 0.74 -11.81
CA LYS A 116 -19.02 1.88 -11.08
C LYS A 116 -17.70 2.31 -11.72
N THR A 117 -17.50 3.61 -11.82
CA THR A 117 -16.22 4.26 -12.10
C THR A 117 -15.76 5.06 -10.88
N LEU A 118 -14.48 5.40 -10.82
CA LEU A 118 -13.94 6.26 -9.75
C LEU A 118 -14.70 7.60 -9.67
N GLU A 119 -15.00 8.20 -10.81
CA GLU A 119 -15.77 9.44 -10.89
C GLU A 119 -17.18 9.26 -10.33
N SER A 120 -17.87 8.17 -10.67
CA SER A 120 -19.23 7.91 -10.17
C SER A 120 -19.30 7.73 -8.65
N ILE A 121 -18.24 7.18 -8.04
CA ILE A 121 -18.11 7.03 -6.59
C ILE A 121 -17.83 8.39 -5.94
N ILE A 122 -16.91 9.18 -6.50
CA ILE A 122 -16.61 10.52 -5.98
C ILE A 122 -17.86 11.41 -6.04
N ASP A 123 -18.62 11.33 -7.13
CA ASP A 123 -19.85 12.11 -7.31
C ASP A 123 -20.97 11.68 -6.35
N SER A 124 -21.00 10.41 -5.90
CA SER A 124 -22.02 9.92 -4.95
C SER A 124 -21.73 10.33 -3.50
N LEU A 125 -20.48 10.66 -3.19
CA LEU A 125 -19.99 11.02 -1.85
C LEU A 125 -19.86 12.53 -1.63
N SER A 126 -20.11 13.33 -2.68
CA SER A 126 -20.00 14.80 -2.70
C SER A 126 -21.29 15.53 -2.29
#